data_AF-A0A521CXE0-F1
#
_entry.id   AF-A0A521CXE0-F1
#
_cell.length_a   1.000
_cell.length_b   1.000
_cell.length_c   1.000
_cell.angle_alpha   90.00
_cell.angle_beta   90.00
_cell.angle_gamma   90.00
#
_symmetry.space_group_name_H-M   'P 1'
#
loop_
_entity.id
_entity.type
_entity.pdbx_description
1 polymer ?
#
loop_
_entity_poly.entity_id
_entity_poly.type
_entity_poly.pdbx_seq_one_letter_code
_entity_poly.pdbx_strand_id
1 'polypeptide(L)'
;MITPLYAELNRWRITPWEWGCMDCVLSLADWCVAQGWADPMEDVRMTYHDRSSCQRETGFLRDPLGITSRCFEDVACLPPVGEAAPGDIAILSFGPYQHFGAIWTGKNGWASKDEGGVTFYDARLVPQVLRIWGVGYAP
;
A
#
# COMPACT_ATOMS: atom_id res chain seq x y z
N MET A 1 -10.97 -22.48 -1.45
CA MET A 1 -10.19 -22.07 -0.26
C MET A 1 -9.89 -20.59 -0.41
N ILE A 2 -10.08 -19.76 0.62
CA ILE A 2 -9.68 -18.35 0.57
C ILE A 2 -8.16 -18.31 0.68
N THR A 3 -7.49 -17.60 -0.22
CA THR A 3 -6.04 -17.42 -0.16
C THR A 3 -5.67 -16.36 0.89
N PRO A 4 -4.45 -16.37 1.48
CA PRO A 4 -4.04 -15.37 2.46
C PRO A 4 -4.23 -13.92 1.98
N LEU A 5 -4.00 -13.66 0.70
CA LEU A 5 -4.25 -12.36 0.09
C LEU A 5 -5.72 -11.92 0.24
N TYR A 6 -6.68 -12.76 -0.13
CA TYR A 6 -8.09 -12.40 -0.01
C TYR A 6 -8.57 -12.41 1.45
N ALA A 7 -7.94 -13.18 2.34
CA ALA A 7 -8.19 -13.07 3.77
C ALA A 7 -7.77 -11.68 4.29
N GLU A 8 -6.62 -11.16 3.85
CA GLU A 8 -6.14 -9.83 4.22
C GLU A 8 -7.05 -8.72 3.68
N LEU A 9 -7.48 -8.81 2.42
CA LEU A 9 -8.44 -7.84 1.87
C LEU A 9 -9.78 -7.86 2.62
N ASN A 10 -10.23 -9.04 3.07
CA ASN A 10 -11.41 -9.13 3.93
C ASN A 10 -11.17 -8.50 5.32
N ARG A 11 -9.96 -8.63 5.88
CA ARG A 11 -9.56 -7.94 7.12
C ARG A 11 -9.59 -6.42 6.93
N TRP A 12 -9.01 -5.90 5.86
CA TRP A 12 -9.02 -4.47 5.53
C TRP A 12 -10.44 -3.91 5.36
N ARG A 13 -11.35 -4.72 4.80
CA ARG A 13 -12.75 -4.33 4.58
C ARG A 13 -13.48 -4.05 5.89
N ILE A 14 -13.19 -4.79 6.96
CA ILE A 14 -13.86 -4.64 8.26
C ILE A 14 -13.05 -3.81 9.26
N THR A 15 -11.76 -3.58 9.01
CA THR A 15 -10.94 -2.75 9.89
C THR A 15 -11.22 -1.28 9.62
N PRO A 16 -11.58 -0.48 10.65
CA PRO A 16 -11.81 0.95 10.48
C PRO A 16 -10.59 1.66 9.87
N TRP A 17 -10.87 2.68 9.06
CA TRP A 17 -9.81 3.57 8.61
C TRP A 17 -9.35 4.48 9.73
N GLU A 18 -8.03 4.59 9.88
CA GLU A 18 -7.42 5.48 10.85
C GLU A 18 -6.08 5.98 10.30
N TRP A 19 -5.98 7.28 10.09
CA TRP A 19 -4.75 7.93 9.65
C TRP A 19 -3.63 7.63 10.66
N GLY A 20 -2.49 7.15 10.16
CA GLY A 20 -1.32 6.83 11.00
C GLY A 20 -1.36 5.43 11.60
N CYS A 21 -2.42 4.66 11.33
CA CYS A 21 -2.58 3.28 11.84
C CYS A 21 -2.99 2.29 10.74
N MET A 22 -4.10 2.58 10.05
CA MET A 22 -4.77 1.73 9.07
C MET A 22 -5.30 2.61 7.93
N ASP A 23 -4.38 3.05 7.08
CA ASP A 23 -4.65 3.81 5.87
C ASP A 23 -4.09 3.10 4.63
N CYS A 24 -4.20 3.73 3.47
CA CYS A 24 -3.84 3.12 2.19
C CYS A 24 -2.38 2.66 2.07
N VAL A 25 -1.44 3.22 2.86
CA VAL A 25 -0.03 2.82 2.80
C VAL A 25 0.34 1.96 4.01
N LEU A 26 -0.14 2.30 5.21
CA LEU A 26 0.13 1.50 6.41
C LEU A 26 -0.51 0.11 6.36
N SER A 27 -1.63 -0.04 5.65
CA SER A 27 -2.18 -1.37 5.40
C SER A 27 -1.25 -2.25 4.54
N LEU A 28 -0.45 -1.65 3.64
CA LEU A 28 0.59 -2.38 2.89
C LEU A 28 1.75 -2.79 3.79
N ALA A 29 2.14 -1.93 4.74
CA ALA A 29 3.16 -2.25 5.73
C ALA A 29 2.72 -3.45 6.59
N ASP A 30 1.47 -3.45 7.07
CA ASP A 30 0.87 -4.61 7.75
C ASP A 30 0.94 -5.89 6.90
N TRP A 31 0.63 -5.77 5.59
CA TRP A 31 0.74 -6.90 4.67
C TRP A 31 2.18 -7.42 4.56
N CYS A 32 3.17 -6.53 4.46
CA CYS A 32 4.59 -6.93 4.45
C CYS A 32 4.96 -7.69 5.72
N VAL A 33 4.54 -7.20 6.90
CA VAL A 33 4.75 -7.88 8.19
C VAL A 33 4.07 -9.26 8.20
N ALA A 34 2.85 -9.36 7.69
CA ALA A 34 2.15 -10.64 7.57
C ALA A 34 2.86 -11.64 6.64
N GLN A 35 3.66 -11.14 5.69
CA GLN A 35 4.51 -11.97 4.81
C GLN A 35 5.93 -12.20 5.37
N GLY A 36 6.21 -11.76 6.60
CA GLY A 36 7.48 -12.01 7.29
C GLY A 36 8.56 -10.96 7.10
N TRP A 37 8.23 -9.81 6.49
CA TRP A 37 9.14 -8.68 6.39
C TRP A 37 9.18 -7.86 7.69
N ALA A 38 10.27 -7.11 7.89
CA ALA A 38 10.27 -6.05 8.90
C ALA A 38 9.21 -4.99 8.55
N ASP A 39 8.68 -4.29 9.56
CA ASP A 39 7.69 -3.25 9.32
C ASP A 39 8.35 -2.05 8.61
N PRO A 40 8.04 -1.79 7.32
CA PRO A 40 8.67 -0.70 6.57
C PRO A 40 8.32 0.69 7.12
N MET A 41 7.24 0.80 7.89
CA MET A 41 6.66 2.08 8.31
C MET A 41 6.54 2.20 9.82
N GLU A 42 7.30 1.42 10.60
CA GLU A 42 7.32 1.48 12.07
C GLU A 42 7.49 2.93 12.57
N ASP A 43 8.50 3.64 12.07
CA ASP A 43 8.80 5.04 12.45
C ASP A 43 7.76 6.06 11.96
N VAL A 44 6.82 5.66 11.10
CA VAL A 44 5.78 6.52 10.54
C VAL A 44 4.45 6.33 11.26
N ARG A 45 4.21 5.17 11.87
CA ARG A 45 2.98 4.90 12.62
C ARG A 45 2.77 5.93 13.74
N MET A 46 1.52 6.30 13.95
CA MET A 46 1.08 7.28 14.96
C MET A 46 1.65 8.70 14.80
N THR A 47 2.38 9.01 13.72
CA THR A 47 2.96 10.37 13.53
C THR A 47 1.96 11.38 12.98
N TYR A 48 0.87 10.92 12.36
CA TYR A 48 -0.20 11.75 11.80
C TYR A 48 -1.58 11.15 12.10
N HIS A 49 -2.63 11.98 12.04
CA HIS A 49 -4.01 11.58 12.36
C HIS A 49 -5.06 12.16 11.40
N ASP A 50 -4.61 12.89 10.37
CA ASP A 50 -5.44 13.39 9.30
C ASP A 50 -4.61 13.56 8.01
N ARG A 51 -5.27 13.90 6.91
CA ARG A 51 -4.62 14.13 5.61
C ARG A 51 -3.58 15.26 5.64
N SER A 52 -3.84 16.31 6.41
CA SER A 52 -2.99 17.51 6.46
C SER A 52 -1.68 17.23 7.22
N SER A 53 -1.78 16.55 8.36
CA SER A 53 -0.65 16.06 9.14
C SER A 53 0.11 14.99 8.38
N CYS A 54 -0.56 14.06 7.69
CA CYS A 54 0.10 13.10 6.81
C CYS A 54 1.02 13.80 5.81
N GLN A 55 0.50 14.82 5.09
CA GLN A 55 1.32 15.59 4.17
C GLN A 55 2.48 16.32 4.84
N ARG A 56 2.28 16.86 6.04
CA ARG A 56 3.32 17.61 6.76
C ARG A 56 4.44 16.69 7.23
N GLU A 57 4.11 15.53 7.81
CA GLU A 57 5.09 14.61 8.38
C GLU A 57 5.78 13.75 7.31
N THR A 58 5.06 13.34 6.27
CA THR A 58 5.56 12.35 5.30
C THR A 58 5.85 12.92 3.91
N GLY A 59 5.26 14.05 3.55
CA GLY A 59 5.35 14.56 2.18
C GLY A 59 4.44 13.86 1.16
N PHE A 60 3.73 12.80 1.54
CA PHE A 60 3.16 11.79 0.63
C PHE A 60 2.30 12.32 -0.52
N LEU A 61 1.46 13.34 -0.33
CA LEU A 61 0.61 13.84 -1.41
C LEU A 61 1.42 14.53 -2.52
N ARG A 62 2.55 15.16 -2.17
CA ARG A 62 3.43 15.87 -3.13
C ARG A 62 4.50 14.97 -3.73
N ASP A 63 5.10 14.14 -2.88
CA ASP A 63 6.14 13.19 -3.27
C ASP A 63 5.85 11.83 -2.60
N PRO A 64 4.98 11.02 -3.20
CA PRO A 64 4.60 9.74 -2.60
C PRO A 64 5.78 8.77 -2.59
N LEU A 65 6.69 8.85 -3.56
CA LEU A 65 7.84 7.95 -3.64
C LEU A 65 8.95 8.32 -2.66
N GLY A 66 9.07 9.60 -2.26
CA GLY A 66 10.07 10.02 -1.28
C GLY A 66 9.98 9.26 0.04
N ILE A 67 8.78 9.18 0.63
CA ILE A 67 8.56 8.41 1.87
C ILE A 67 8.48 6.91 1.61
N THR A 68 7.75 6.47 0.57
CA THR A 68 7.48 5.04 0.37
C THR A 68 8.69 4.27 -0.12
N SER A 69 9.54 4.83 -0.97
CA SER A 69 10.78 4.15 -1.37
C SER A 69 11.75 4.03 -0.19
N ARG A 70 11.87 5.06 0.64
CA ARG A 70 12.65 4.98 1.89
C ARG A 70 12.16 3.86 2.79
N CYS A 71 10.84 3.77 3.01
CA CYS A 71 10.24 2.76 3.87
C CYS A 71 10.34 1.34 3.27
N PHE A 72 9.91 1.14 2.03
CA PHE A 72 9.82 -0.19 1.44
C PHE A 72 11.17 -0.70 0.92
N GLU A 73 12.02 0.16 0.34
CA GLU A 73 13.33 -0.24 -0.20
C GLU A 73 14.44 -0.16 0.84
N ASP A 74 14.55 0.93 1.59
CA ASP A 74 15.70 1.10 2.50
C ASP A 74 15.49 0.42 3.86
N VAL A 75 14.28 0.50 4.44
CA VAL A 75 13.99 -0.11 5.75
C VAL A 75 13.64 -1.59 5.61
N ALA A 76 12.66 -1.93 4.77
CA ALA A 76 12.23 -3.32 4.60
C ALA A 76 13.02 -4.11 3.55
N CYS A 77 13.90 -3.47 2.77
CA CYS A 77 14.68 -4.14 1.72
C CYS A 77 13.83 -4.86 0.67
N LEU A 78 12.61 -4.37 0.40
CA LEU A 78 11.75 -4.94 -0.64
C LEU A 78 12.32 -4.62 -2.04
N PRO A 79 12.44 -5.62 -2.92
CA PRO A 79 12.97 -5.41 -4.26
C PRO A 79 11.93 -4.67 -5.13
N PRO A 80 12.32 -3.58 -5.82
CA PRO A 80 11.48 -2.99 -6.84
C PRO A 80 11.34 -3.93 -8.04
N VAL A 81 10.15 -4.05 -8.60
CA VAL A 81 9.85 -4.94 -9.74
C VAL A 81 9.17 -4.18 -10.87
N GLY A 82 9.34 -4.66 -12.11
CA GLY A 82 8.72 -4.07 -13.30
C GLY A 82 7.32 -4.60 -13.62
N GLU A 83 7.03 -5.83 -13.19
CA GLU A 83 5.73 -6.49 -13.38
C GLU A 83 5.25 -7.03 -12.03
N ALA A 84 3.97 -6.84 -11.72
CA ALA A 84 3.39 -7.26 -10.45
C ALA A 84 2.99 -8.74 -10.46
N ALA A 85 3.44 -9.47 -9.46
CA ALA A 85 2.89 -10.77 -9.06
C ALA A 85 1.79 -10.58 -7.99
N PRO A 86 0.83 -11.51 -7.85
CA PRO A 86 -0.19 -11.40 -6.82
C PRO A 86 0.45 -11.15 -5.45
N GLY A 87 -0.12 -10.25 -4.65
CA GLY A 87 0.41 -9.86 -3.34
C GLY A 87 1.48 -8.77 -3.39
N ASP A 88 2.02 -8.41 -4.55
CA ASP A 88 2.94 -7.28 -4.67
C ASP A 88 2.23 -5.95 -4.39
N ILE A 89 2.97 -4.99 -3.83
CA ILE A 89 2.43 -3.69 -3.43
C ILE A 89 2.91 -2.59 -4.39
N ALA A 90 2.13 -1.52 -4.51
CA ALA A 90 2.46 -0.42 -5.39
C ALA A 90 1.91 0.92 -4.87
N ILE A 91 2.47 2.01 -5.39
CA ILE A 91 1.84 3.33 -5.36
C ILE A 91 1.20 3.62 -6.71
N LEU A 92 -0.10 3.85 -6.69
CA LEU A 92 -0.90 4.26 -7.84
C LEU A 92 -1.06 5.78 -7.83
N SER A 93 -1.12 6.41 -9.00
CA SER A 93 -1.44 7.83 -9.16
C SER A 93 -2.61 8.02 -10.11
N PHE A 94 -3.57 8.84 -9.65
CA PHE A 94 -4.72 9.31 -10.43
C PHE A 94 -4.63 10.81 -10.74
N GLY A 95 -3.52 11.45 -10.38
CA GLY A 95 -3.27 12.86 -10.60
C GLY A 95 -2.19 13.41 -9.65
N PRO A 96 -1.82 14.70 -9.77
CA PRO A 96 -0.68 15.27 -9.07
C PRO A 96 -0.68 15.12 -7.54
N TYR A 97 -1.87 15.04 -6.92
CA TYR A 97 -2.05 14.97 -5.46
C TYR A 97 -2.99 13.84 -5.03
N GLN A 98 -3.22 12.86 -5.91
CA GLN A 98 -4.13 11.75 -5.67
C GLN A 98 -3.38 10.44 -5.88
N HIS A 99 -2.76 9.97 -4.81
CA HIS A 99 -1.94 8.76 -4.77
C HIS A 99 -2.50 7.79 -3.73
N PHE A 100 -2.37 6.49 -4.01
CA PHE A 100 -2.88 5.43 -3.14
C PHE A 100 -1.89 4.28 -3.09
N GLY A 101 -1.74 3.67 -1.91
CA GLY A 101 -1.10 2.37 -1.80
C GLY A 101 -2.06 1.25 -2.19
N ALA A 102 -1.60 0.27 -2.96
CA ALA A 102 -2.43 -0.85 -3.39
C ALA A 102 -1.66 -2.17 -3.46
N ILE A 103 -2.37 -3.30 -3.29
CA ILE A 103 -1.88 -4.65 -3.54
C ILE A 103 -2.41 -5.16 -4.89
N TRP A 104 -1.55 -5.82 -5.66
CA TRP A 104 -1.94 -6.54 -6.86
C TRP A 104 -2.70 -7.82 -6.49
N THR A 105 -3.92 -7.95 -7.00
CA THR A 105 -4.80 -9.09 -6.71
C THR A 105 -4.68 -10.22 -7.72
N GLY A 106 -3.77 -10.09 -8.68
CA GLY A 106 -3.63 -10.94 -9.85
C GLY A 106 -4.29 -10.34 -11.09
N LYS A 107 -4.57 -11.20 -12.08
CA LYS A 107 -4.72 -10.91 -13.52
C LYS A 107 -5.05 -9.48 -13.98
N ASN A 108 -5.97 -8.73 -13.37
CA ASN A 108 -6.36 -7.40 -13.87
C ASN A 108 -6.70 -6.37 -12.76
N GLY A 109 -6.26 -6.52 -11.52
CA GLY A 109 -6.81 -5.71 -10.42
C GLY A 109 -5.85 -5.30 -9.33
N TRP A 110 -5.91 -4.04 -8.94
CA TRP A 110 -5.32 -3.51 -7.71
C TRP A 110 -6.39 -3.37 -6.63
N ALA A 111 -6.03 -3.63 -5.38
CA ALA A 111 -6.88 -3.39 -4.21
C ALA A 111 -6.21 -2.40 -3.26
N SER A 112 -6.91 -1.34 -2.88
CA SER A 112 -6.45 -0.33 -1.91
C SER A 112 -7.34 -0.34 -0.69
N LYS A 113 -6.75 -0.11 0.49
CA LYS A 113 -7.51 0.34 1.65
C LYS A 113 -8.02 1.76 1.40
N ASP A 114 -9.26 2.01 1.75
CA ASP A 114 -9.95 3.31 1.66
C ASP A 114 -10.79 3.52 2.94
N GLU A 115 -11.29 4.74 3.16
CA GLU A 115 -12.09 5.12 4.33
C GLU A 115 -13.32 4.20 4.48
N GLY A 116 -13.93 3.80 3.36
CA GLY A 116 -15.10 2.93 3.32
C GLY A 116 -14.83 1.42 3.29
N GLY A 117 -13.58 0.97 3.31
CA GLY A 117 -13.22 -0.46 3.22
C GLY A 117 -12.13 -0.74 2.20
N VAL A 118 -12.37 -1.67 1.26
CA VAL A 118 -11.42 -2.00 0.19
C VAL A 118 -12.01 -1.60 -1.16
N THR A 119 -11.24 -0.84 -1.93
CA THR A 119 -11.57 -0.43 -3.29
C THR A 119 -10.74 -1.23 -4.28
N PHE A 120 -11.40 -1.80 -5.29
CA PHE A 120 -10.74 -2.51 -6.39
C PHE A 120 -10.68 -1.63 -7.63
N TYR A 121 -9.50 -1.51 -8.21
CA TYR A 121 -9.26 -0.80 -9.47
C TYR A 121 -8.92 -1.79 -10.57
N ASP A 122 -9.62 -1.70 -11.70
CA ASP A 122 -9.20 -2.38 -12.92
C ASP A 122 -7.84 -1.80 -13.36
N ALA A 123 -6.86 -2.67 -13.56
CA ALA A 123 -5.50 -2.28 -13.92
C ALA A 123 -5.44 -1.40 -15.17
N ARG A 124 -6.38 -1.58 -16.11
CA ARG A 124 -6.47 -0.82 -17.37
C ARG A 124 -6.97 0.62 -17.16
N LEU A 125 -7.61 0.88 -16.02
CA LEU A 125 -8.16 2.19 -15.67
C LEU A 125 -7.26 2.98 -14.71
N VAL A 126 -6.18 2.36 -14.21
CA VAL A 126 -5.17 3.07 -13.40
C VAL A 126 -4.32 3.93 -14.33
N PRO A 127 -4.33 5.28 -14.19
CA PRO A 127 -3.60 6.16 -15.09
C PRO A 127 -2.09 5.96 -15.02
N GLN A 128 -1.56 5.73 -13.82
CA GLN A 128 -0.14 5.55 -13.60
C GLN A 128 0.13 4.67 -12.37
N VAL A 129 1.07 3.74 -12.52
CA VAL A 129 1.70 3.02 -11.40
C VAL A 129 3.09 3.63 -11.23
N LEU A 130 3.37 4.22 -10.07
CA LEU A 130 4.62 4.95 -9.82
C LEU A 130 5.77 4.01 -9.47
N ARG A 131 5.50 2.98 -8.67
CA ARG A 131 6.48 1.99 -8.20
C ARG A 131 5.75 0.73 -7.75
N ILE A 132 6.39 -0.43 -7.94
CA ILE A 132 5.91 -1.74 -7.49
C ILE A 132 7.05 -2.39 -6.69
N TRP A 133 6.72 -2.99 -5.55
CA TRP A 133 7.64 -3.77 -4.74
C TRP A 133 7.18 -5.22 -4.64
N GLY A 134 8.12 -6.13 -4.89
CA GLY A 134 7.92 -7.56 -4.81
C GLY A 134 7.83 -8.02 -3.36
N VAL A 135 6.67 -8.53 -2.93
CA VAL A 135 6.50 -9.01 -1.54
C VAL A 135 6.86 -10.50 -1.43
N GLY A 136 6.82 -11.23 -2.54
CA GLY A 136 7.15 -12.66 -2.57
C GLY A 136 6.06 -13.56 -1.99
N TYR A 137 4.82 -13.09 -1.99
CA TYR A 137 3.65 -13.87 -1.56
C TYR A 137 3.49 -15.14 -2.40
N ALA A 138 3.43 -16.30 -1.71
CA ALA A 138 3.12 -17.58 -2.32
C ALA A 138 1.60 -17.87 -2.16
N PRO A 139 0.87 -18.11 -3.27
CA PRO A 139 -0.59 -18.25 -3.26
C PRO A 139 -1.15 -19.46 -2.52
#